data_AF-A0A356TCH6-F1
#
_entry.id   AF-A0A356TCH6-F1
#
_cell.length_a   1.000
_cell.length_b   1.000
_cell.length_c   1.000
_cell.angle_alpha   90.00
_cell.angle_beta   90.00
_cell.angle_gamma   90.00
#
_symmetry.space_group_name_H-M   'P 1'
#
loop_
_entity.id
_entity.type
_entity.pdbx_description
1 polymer ?
#
loop_
_entity_poly.entity_id
_entity_poly.type
_entity_poly.pdbx_seq_one_letter_code
_entity_poly.pdbx_strand_id
1 'polypeptide(L)'
;VSKGLLYNYFGGRRGFYVATVEAIAGQVSILTEPESDMAFVDALQRALERYLRWVADHGDVYRVLVQGGLGVDPQVAEIVERLRRTTVSRVTSRM
;
A
#
# COMPACT_ATOMS: atom_id res chain seq x y z
N VAL A 1 12.69 -6.08 21.65
CA VAL A 1 11.73 -7.13 21.21
C VAL A 1 12.49 -8.45 21.08
N SER A 2 11.94 -9.59 21.54
CA SER A 2 12.63 -10.89 21.48
C SER A 2 12.31 -11.65 20.18
N LYS A 3 13.20 -12.56 19.76
CA LYS A 3 12.98 -13.45 18.61
C LYS A 3 11.74 -14.33 18.79
N GLY A 4 11.50 -14.82 20.02
CA GLY A 4 10.31 -15.62 20.34
C GLY A 4 9.00 -14.87 20.10
N LEU A 5 8.97 -13.55 20.40
CA LEU A 5 7.80 -12.71 20.17
C LEU A 5 7.48 -12.60 18.66
N LEU A 6 8.49 -12.43 17.81
CA LEU A 6 8.31 -12.34 16.36
C LEU A 6 7.71 -13.63 15.79
N TYR A 7 8.19 -14.79 16.23
CA TYR A 7 7.62 -16.07 15.80
C TYR A 7 6.21 -16.29 16.34
N ASN A 8 5.91 -15.85 17.56
CA ASN A 8 4.59 -15.96 18.15
C ASN A 8 3.53 -15.14 17.36
N TYR A 9 3.84 -13.89 17.01
CA TYR A 9 2.88 -13.01 16.32
C TYR A 9 2.85 -13.22 14.81
N PHE A 10 3.99 -13.54 14.19
CA PHE A 10 4.12 -13.50 12.73
C PHE A 10 4.59 -14.82 12.12
N GLY A 11 4.79 -15.87 12.92
CA GLY A 11 5.26 -17.16 12.40
C GLY A 11 6.68 -17.14 11.82
N GLY A 12 7.43 -16.04 12.00
CA GLY A 12 8.80 -15.87 11.51
C GLY A 12 8.99 -14.62 10.67
N ARG A 13 10.21 -14.47 10.12
CA ARG A 13 10.61 -13.26 9.36
C ARG A 13 9.73 -13.03 8.13
N ARG A 14 9.34 -14.09 7.43
CA ARG A 14 8.46 -14.01 6.26
C ARG A 14 7.10 -13.42 6.62
N GLY A 15 6.43 -13.94 7.66
CA GLY A 15 5.13 -13.42 8.05
C GLY A 15 5.20 -12.00 8.61
N PHE A 16 6.31 -11.63 9.26
CA PHE A 16 6.52 -10.23 9.69
C PHE A 16 6.64 -9.29 8.49
N TYR A 17 7.35 -9.73 7.44
CA TYR A 17 7.46 -9.00 6.18
C TYR A 17 6.09 -8.82 5.51
N VAL A 18 5.33 -9.90 5.34
CA VAL A 18 3.98 -9.86 4.75
C VAL A 18 3.04 -8.94 5.54
N ALA A 19 3.04 -9.04 6.87
CA ALA A 19 2.22 -8.18 7.73
C ALA A 19 2.61 -6.70 7.62
N THR A 20 3.91 -6.40 7.45
CA THR A 20 4.40 -5.03 7.23
C THR A 20 3.89 -4.49 5.90
N VAL A 21 3.98 -5.29 4.83
CA VAL A 21 3.47 -4.93 3.50
C VAL A 21 1.96 -4.67 3.54
N GLU A 22 1.18 -5.54 4.19
CA GLU A 22 -0.27 -5.37 4.35
C GLU A 22 -0.60 -4.06 5.08
N ALA A 23 0.12 -3.74 6.16
CA ALA A 23 -0.08 -2.50 6.90
C ALA A 23 0.20 -1.27 6.02
N ILE A 24 1.26 -1.29 5.22
CA ILE A 24 1.58 -0.19 4.30
C ILE A 24 0.53 -0.08 3.19
N ALA A 25 0.11 -1.21 2.61
CA ALA A 25 -0.94 -1.21 1.58
C ALA A 25 -2.25 -0.62 2.12
N GLY A 26 -2.61 -0.90 3.38
CA GLY A 26 -3.74 -0.28 4.07
C GLY A 26 -3.59 1.24 4.18
N GLN A 27 -2.41 1.74 4.57
CA GLN A 27 -2.15 3.18 4.64
C GLN A 27 -2.29 3.85 3.27
N VAL A 28 -1.69 3.27 2.23
CA VAL A 28 -1.78 3.80 0.86
C VAL A 28 -3.21 3.77 0.33
N SER A 29 -3.99 2.74 0.67
CA SER A 29 -5.41 2.65 0.31
C SER A 29 -6.24 3.80 0.91
N ILE A 30 -6.02 4.13 2.18
CA ILE A 30 -6.70 5.26 2.85
C ILE A 30 -6.26 6.58 2.22
N LEU A 31 -4.96 6.73 2.00
CA LEU A 31 -4.35 7.96 1.50
C LEU A 31 -4.81 8.31 0.07
N THR A 32 -5.04 7.29 -0.77
CA THR A 32 -5.50 7.42 -2.16
C THR A 32 -7.03 7.44 -2.30
N GLU A 33 -7.79 7.43 -1.20
CA GLU A 33 -9.24 7.55 -1.26
C GLU A 33 -9.64 8.99 -1.69
N PRO A 34 -10.40 9.16 -2.78
CA PRO A 34 -10.82 10.49 -3.23
C PRO A 34 -11.94 11.05 -2.36
N GLU A 35 -11.79 12.32 -1.96
CA GLU A 35 -12.80 13.09 -1.20
C GLU A 35 -14.16 13.05 -1.90
N SER A 36 -15.22 12.72 -1.17
CA SER A 36 -16.57 12.51 -1.71
C SER A 36 -17.37 13.81 -1.87
N ASP A 37 -16.94 14.88 -1.21
CA ASP A 37 -17.56 16.20 -1.18
C ASP A 37 -16.99 17.17 -2.23
N MET A 38 -16.13 16.68 -3.13
CA MET A 38 -15.48 17.46 -4.18
C MET A 38 -15.83 16.95 -5.58
N ALA A 39 -15.65 17.82 -6.59
CA ALA A 39 -15.66 17.38 -7.98
C ALA A 39 -14.60 16.30 -8.20
N PHE A 40 -14.92 15.27 -8.98
CA PHE A 40 -14.08 14.08 -9.09
C PHE A 40 -12.64 14.39 -9.54
N VAL A 41 -12.47 15.31 -10.49
CA VAL A 41 -11.15 15.72 -10.99
C VAL A 41 -10.30 16.36 -9.87
N ASP A 42 -10.89 17.24 -9.07
CA ASP A 42 -10.19 17.90 -7.95
C ASP A 42 -9.87 16.88 -6.84
N ALA A 43 -10.81 15.99 -6.52
CA ALA A 43 -10.62 14.91 -5.55
C ALA A 43 -9.49 13.96 -5.97
N LEU A 44 -9.43 13.62 -7.26
CA LEU A 44 -8.38 12.78 -7.83
C LEU A 44 -7.02 13.46 -7.78
N GLN A 45 -6.95 14.75 -8.15
CA GLN A 45 -5.71 15.51 -8.07
C GLN A 45 -5.18 15.56 -6.63
N ARG A 46 -6.03 15.84 -5.64
CA ARG A 46 -5.64 15.82 -4.22
C ARG A 46 -5.16 14.44 -3.76
N ALA A 47 -5.84 13.37 -4.17
CA ALA A 47 -5.42 12.01 -3.84
C ALA A 47 -4.03 11.68 -4.43
N LEU A 48 -3.75 12.11 -5.67
CA LEU A 48 -2.45 11.95 -6.30
C LEU A 48 -1.36 12.78 -5.61
N GLU A 49 -1.65 14.02 -5.23
CA GLU A 49 -0.70 14.86 -4.49
C GLU A 49 -0.32 14.24 -3.13
N ARG A 50 -1.31 13.72 -2.38
CA ARG A 50 -1.05 13.00 -1.14
C ARG A 50 -0.17 11.77 -1.38
N TYR A 51 -0.49 11.00 -2.41
CA TYR A 51 0.26 9.80 -2.77
C TYR A 51 1.71 10.10 -3.15
N LEU A 52 1.94 11.08 -4.02
CA LEU A 52 3.28 11.48 -4.43
C LEU A 52 4.09 12.05 -3.25
N ARG A 53 3.46 12.80 -2.35
CA ARG A 53 4.10 13.24 -1.10
C ARG A 53 4.50 12.07 -0.22
N TRP A 54 3.60 11.11 -0.01
CA TRP A 54 3.91 9.91 0.76
C TRP A 54 5.08 9.12 0.14
N VAL A 55 5.12 8.99 -1.19
CA VAL A 55 6.24 8.34 -1.91
C VAL A 55 7.54 9.11 -1.72
N ALA A 56 7.51 10.46 -1.76
CA ALA A 56 8.69 11.28 -1.52
C ALA A 56 9.22 11.10 -0.08
N ASP A 57 8.33 11.04 0.90
CA ASP A 57 8.68 10.85 2.32
C ASP A 57 9.15 9.42 2.64
N HIS A 58 8.70 8.42 1.85
CA HIS A 58 8.92 6.99 2.11
C HIS A 58 9.55 6.25 0.93
N GLY A 59 10.43 6.91 0.17
CA GLY A 59 10.97 6.38 -1.10
C GLY A 59 11.62 5.00 -1.00
N ASP A 60 12.27 4.67 0.11
CA ASP A 60 12.87 3.34 0.34
C ASP A 60 11.81 2.24 0.49
N VAL A 61 10.75 2.54 1.24
CA VAL A 61 9.60 1.63 1.42
C VAL A 61 8.88 1.44 0.09
N TYR A 62 8.67 2.53 -0.65
CA TYR A 62 8.06 2.49 -1.97
C TYR A 62 8.87 1.63 -2.95
N ARG A 63 10.21 1.79 -2.97
CA ARG A 63 11.09 0.96 -3.80
C ARG A 63 11.01 -0.52 -3.43
N VAL A 64 10.97 -0.85 -2.14
CA VAL A 64 10.78 -2.24 -1.68
C VAL A 64 9.45 -2.80 -2.20
N LEU A 65 8.36 -2.03 -2.15
CA LEU A 65 7.04 -2.48 -2.58
C LEU A 65 6.88 -2.60 -4.10
N VAL A 66 7.43 -1.65 -4.87
CA VAL A 66 7.19 -1.55 -6.33
C VAL A 66 8.31 -2.16 -7.16
N GLN A 67 9.56 -2.03 -6.70
CA GLN A 67 10.75 -2.52 -7.42
C GLN A 67 11.23 -3.89 -6.91
N GLY A 68 10.50 -4.50 -5.97
CA GLY A 68 10.70 -5.91 -5.62
C GLY A 68 11.77 -6.13 -4.55
N GLY A 69 11.70 -5.41 -3.43
CA GLY A 69 12.11 -6.04 -2.18
C GLY A 69 11.24 -7.29 -2.00
N LEU A 70 11.84 -8.48 -2.11
CA LEU A 70 11.13 -9.76 -2.25
C LEU A 70 9.93 -9.70 -3.22
N GLY A 71 10.14 -9.24 -4.45
CA GLY A 71 9.23 -9.48 -5.59
C GLY A 71 9.09 -10.96 -5.99
N VAL A 72 9.37 -11.88 -5.07
CA VAL A 72 9.33 -13.33 -5.19
C VAL A 72 8.22 -13.92 -4.31
N ASP A 73 7.74 -13.19 -3.29
CA ASP A 73 6.69 -13.71 -2.41
C ASP A 73 5.31 -13.54 -3.05
N PRO A 74 4.59 -14.63 -3.39
CA PRO A 74 3.30 -14.55 -4.06
C PRO A 74 2.26 -13.77 -3.26
N GLN A 75 2.31 -13.84 -1.92
CA GLN A 75 1.35 -13.10 -1.07
C GLN A 75 1.58 -11.60 -1.16
N VAL A 76 2.83 -11.14 -1.22
CA VAL A 76 3.13 -9.72 -1.40
C VAL A 76 2.67 -9.22 -2.77
N ALA A 77 2.89 -10.02 -3.81
CA ALA A 77 2.40 -9.70 -5.15
C ALA A 77 0.87 -9.56 -5.18
N GLU A 78 0.14 -10.45 -4.51
CA GLU A 78 -1.32 -10.37 -4.38
C GLU A 78 -1.78 -9.12 -3.64
N ILE A 79 -1.07 -8.71 -2.58
CA ILE A 79 -1.40 -7.48 -1.82
C ILE A 79 -1.27 -6.24 -2.71
N VAL A 80 -0.15 -6.12 -3.41
CA VAL A 80 0.11 -5.00 -4.32
C VAL A 80 -0.90 -4.97 -5.45
N GLU A 81 -1.21 -6.13 -6.04
CA GLU A 81 -2.19 -6.24 -7.12
C GLU A 81 -3.61 -5.88 -6.64
N ARG A 82 -3.99 -6.29 -5.42
CA ARG A 82 -5.28 -5.92 -4.82
C ARG A 82 -5.39 -4.42 -4.63
N LEU A 83 -4.35 -3.79 -4.06
CA LEU A 83 -4.30 -2.33 -3.89
C LEU A 83 -4.43 -1.61 -5.24
N ARG A 84 -3.73 -2.09 -6.26
CA ARG A 84 -3.81 -1.56 -7.62
C ARG A 84 -5.22 -1.65 -8.18
N ARG A 85 -5.88 -2.81 -8.07
CA ARG A 85 -7.27 -3.02 -8.53
C ARG A 85 -8.26 -2.12 -7.78
N THR A 86 -8.13 -2.01 -6.46
CA THR A 86 -8.99 -1.12 -5.66
C THR A 86 -8.86 0.33 -6.12
N THR A 87 -7.63 0.80 -6.34
CA THR A 87 -7.37 2.16 -6.81
C THR A 87 -7.97 2.39 -8.20
N VAL A 88 -7.75 1.48 -9.14
CA VAL A 88 -8.34 1.55 -10.49
C VAL A 88 -9.87 1.56 -10.42
N SER A 89 -10.47 0.66 -9.64
CA SER A 89 -11.94 0.57 -9.51
C SER A 89 -12.56 1.85 -8.95
N ARG A 90 -11.90 2.53 -8.00
CA ARG A 90 -12.34 3.82 -7.47
C ARG A 90 -12.34 4.92 -8.52
N VAL A 91 -11.35 4.92 -9.41
CA VAL A 91 -11.26 5.91 -10.50
C VAL A 91 -12.33 5.63 -11.55
N THR A 92 -12.45 4.38 -12.01
CA THR A 92 -13.37 4.03 -13.10
C THR A 92 -14.84 4.05 -12.69
N SER A 93 -15.17 3.85 -11.41
CA SER A 93 -16.56 3.91 -10.92
C SER A 93 -17.11 5.32 -10.79
N ARG A 94 -16.25 6.35 -10.85
CA ARG A 94 -16.62 7.77 -10.75
C ARG A 94 -16.43 8.55 -12.06
N MET A 95 -15.97 7.89 -13.13
CA MET A 95 -16.00 8.39 -14.51
C MET A 95 -17.36 8.12 -15.15
#